data_AF-A0AA91A3S9-F1
#
_entry.id   AF-A0AA91A3S9-F1
#
_cell.length_a   1.000
_cell.length_b   1.000
_cell.length_c   1.000
_cell.angle_alpha   90.00
_cell.angle_beta   90.00
_cell.angle_gamma   90.00
#
_symmetry.space_group_name_H-M   'P 1'
#
loop_
_entity.id
_entity.type
_entity.pdbx_description
1 polymer ?
#
loop_
_entity_poly.entity_id
_entity_poly.type
_entity_poly.pdbx_seq_one_letter_code
_entity_poly.pdbx_strand_id
1 'polypeptide(L)'
;MYKSKIDIDMHLFGKTLRQIMHDNEINCAEFAADIQLGPKYLTGVRQGKEVYNHAIYVRIVDGLKGYFSEDVYPDIREKLIRASFGVEV
;
A
#
# COMPACT_ATOMS: atom_id res chain seq x y z
N MET A 1 11.42 -24.27 15.32
CA MET A 1 10.27 -23.64 14.63
C MET A 1 10.84 -22.62 13.65
N TYR A 2 11.00 -22.99 12.38
CA TYR A 2 11.44 -22.03 11.36
C TYR A 2 10.31 -21.03 11.16
N LYS A 3 10.40 -19.85 11.79
CA LYS A 3 9.60 -18.70 11.35
C LYS A 3 10.16 -18.36 9.97
N SER A 4 9.52 -18.85 8.92
CA SER A 4 9.70 -18.28 7.58
C SER A 4 9.43 -16.79 7.75
N LYS A 5 10.50 -15.99 7.71
CA LYS A 5 10.39 -14.55 7.68
C LYS A 5 9.74 -14.29 6.32
N ILE A 6 8.45 -13.99 6.32
CA ILE A 6 7.78 -13.50 5.13
C ILE A 6 8.53 -12.22 4.79
N ASP A 7 9.29 -12.26 3.69
CA ASP A 7 9.94 -11.07 3.17
C ASP A 7 8.91 -10.31 2.37
N ILE A 8 8.60 -9.09 2.83
CA ILE A 8 7.61 -8.24 2.18
C ILE A 8 8.36 -7.34 1.23
N ASP A 9 8.04 -7.46 -0.05
CA ASP A 9 8.59 -6.61 -1.09
C ASP A 9 7.96 -5.22 -1.01
N MET A 10 8.55 -4.37 -0.16
CA MET A 10 8.14 -2.98 -0.02
C MET A 10 8.41 -2.15 -1.27
N HIS A 11 9.32 -2.60 -2.14
CA HIS A 11 9.60 -1.91 -3.40
C HIS A 11 8.45 -2.09 -4.38
N LEU A 12 8.05 -3.34 -4.62
CA LEU A 12 6.93 -3.66 -5.51
C LEU A 12 5.61 -3.16 -4.91
N PHE A 13 5.38 -3.34 -3.60
CA PHE A 13 4.23 -2.75 -2.92
C PHE A 13 4.15 -1.23 -3.12
N GLY A 14 5.27 -0.52 -2.90
CA GLY A 14 5.35 0.93 -3.06
C GLY A 14 5.05 1.39 -4.49
N LYS A 15 5.62 0.70 -5.48
CA LYS A 15 5.37 0.94 -6.91
C LYS A 15 3.90 0.74 -7.26
N THR A 16 3.31 -0.38 -6.86
CA THR A 16 1.89 -0.69 -7.11
C THR A 16 0.97 0.30 -6.42
N LEU A 17 1.23 0.67 -5.16
CA LEU A 17 0.49 1.71 -4.45
C LEU A 17 0.56 3.06 -5.18
N ARG A 18 1.75 3.45 -5.63
CA ARG A 18 1.92 4.70 -6.38
C ARG A 18 1.08 4.71 -7.66
N GLN A 19 1.02 3.59 -8.37
CA GLN A 19 0.26 3.45 -9.60
C GLN A 19 -1.25 3.49 -9.33
N ILE A 20 -1.74 2.72 -8.36
CA ILE A 20 -3.15 2.75 -7.94
C ILE A 20 -3.59 4.17 -7.59
N MET A 21 -2.79 4.90 -6.80
CA MET A 21 -3.13 6.26 -6.43
C MET A 21 -3.13 7.22 -7.63
N HIS A 22 -2.20 7.03 -8.58
CA HIS A 22 -2.13 7.86 -9.78
C HIS A 22 -3.33 7.61 -10.71
N ASP A 23 -3.63 6.34 -10.99
CA ASP A 23 -4.66 5.94 -11.96
C ASP A 23 -6.08 6.27 -11.47
N ASN A 24 -6.25 6.46 -10.16
CA ASN A 24 -7.52 6.81 -9.52
C ASN A 24 -7.53 8.23 -8.93
N GLU A 25 -6.56 9.06 -9.33
CA GLU A 25 -6.46 10.48 -8.93
C GLU A 25 -6.48 10.71 -7.40
N ILE A 26 -6.00 9.74 -6.62
CA ILE A 26 -5.92 9.81 -5.16
C ILE A 26 -4.79 10.75 -4.76
N ASN A 27 -5.14 11.88 -4.16
CA ASN A 27 -4.16 12.83 -3.64
C ASN A 27 -3.39 12.23 -2.47
N CYS A 28 -2.07 12.22 -2.57
CA CYS A 28 -1.21 11.62 -1.55
C CYS A 28 -1.24 12.34 -0.20
N ALA A 29 -1.41 13.66 -0.18
CA ALA A 29 -1.45 14.43 1.06
C ALA A 29 -2.79 14.24 1.78
N GLU A 30 -3.89 14.25 1.04
CA GLU A 30 -5.24 13.98 1.57
C GLU A 30 -5.33 12.56 2.10
N PHE A 31 -4.88 11.58 1.31
CA PHE A 31 -4.86 10.19 1.75
C PHE A 31 -4.02 9.98 3.00
N ALA A 32 -2.82 10.59 3.08
CA ALA A 32 -1.99 10.54 4.27
C ALA A 32 -2.71 11.11 5.51
N ALA A 33 -3.44 12.22 5.34
CA ALA A 33 -4.21 12.84 6.42
C ALA A 33 -5.36 11.92 6.90
N ASP A 34 -6.10 11.33 5.98
CA ASP A 34 -7.23 10.44 6.28
C ASP A 34 -6.81 9.22 7.11
N ILE A 35 -5.66 8.64 6.77
CA ILE A 35 -5.13 7.49 7.50
C ILE A 35 -4.22 7.90 8.68
N GLN A 36 -4.18 9.19 9.03
CA GLN A 36 -3.35 9.74 10.12
C GLN A 36 -1.89 9.26 10.04
N LEU A 37 -1.33 9.31 8.82
CA LEU A 37 0.06 8.95 8.53
C LEU A 37 0.81 10.20 8.07
N GLY A 38 2.07 10.35 8.50
CA GLY A 38 2.88 11.48 8.05
C GLY A 38 3.05 11.45 6.51
N PRO A 39 2.81 12.56 5.79
CA PRO A 39 2.87 12.57 4.32
C PRO A 39 4.27 12.23 3.78
N LYS A 40 5.32 12.55 4.53
CA LYS A 40 6.70 12.14 4.21
C LYS A 40 6.87 10.63 4.28
N TYR A 41 6.25 9.98 5.27
CA TYR A 41 6.34 8.53 5.45
C TYR A 41 5.60 7.79 4.33
N LEU A 42 4.37 8.21 4.01
CA LEU A 42 3.63 7.64 2.87
C LEU A 42 4.39 7.82 1.55
N THR A 43 5.05 8.97 1.36
CA THR A 43 5.92 9.20 0.20
C THR A 43 7.09 8.22 0.16
N GLY A 44 7.73 7.95 1.31
CA GLY A 44 8.77 6.92 1.43
C GLY A 44 8.27 5.52 1.04
N VAL A 45 7.07 5.15 1.51
CA VAL A 45 6.42 3.87 1.18
C VAL A 45 6.18 3.76 -0.32
N ARG A 46 5.62 4.80 -0.96
CA ARG A 46 5.38 4.84 -2.43
C ARG A 46 6.66 4.79 -3.26
N GLN A 47 7.80 5.10 -2.67
CA GLN A 47 9.13 4.99 -3.30
C GLN A 47 9.83 3.66 -2.99
N GLY A 48 9.22 2.79 -2.19
CA GLY A 48 9.83 1.53 -1.76
C GLY A 48 11.03 1.70 -0.82
N LYS A 49 11.13 2.85 -0.15
CA LYS A 49 12.28 3.20 0.71
C LYS A 49 12.06 2.86 2.18
N GLU A 50 10.82 2.61 2.58
CA GLU A 50 10.47 2.30 3.96
C GLU A 50 10.58 0.79 4.23
N VAL A 51 11.05 0.45 5.44
CA VAL A 51 11.07 -0.92 5.92
C VAL A 51 9.64 -1.36 6.27
N TYR A 52 9.33 -2.63 6.01
CA TYR A 52 8.02 -3.18 6.32
C TYR A 52 7.65 -2.97 7.80
N ASN A 53 6.49 -2.34 8.00
CA ASN A 53 5.82 -2.22 9.28
C ASN A 53 4.38 -2.70 9.10
N HIS A 54 4.01 -3.78 9.78
CA HIS A 54 2.70 -4.41 9.63
C HIS A 54 1.54 -3.46 9.92
N ALA A 55 1.63 -2.64 10.97
CA ALA A 55 0.55 -1.72 11.33
C ALA A 55 0.36 -0.63 10.28
N ILE A 56 1.45 -0.12 9.69
CA ILE A 56 1.37 0.88 8.63
C ILE A 56 0.87 0.26 7.33
N TYR A 57 1.36 -0.94 6.99
CA TYR A 57 0.90 -1.70 5.84
C TYR A 57 -0.62 -1.89 5.86
N VAL A 58 -1.16 -2.44 6.95
CA VAL A 58 -2.61 -2.67 7.11
C VAL A 58 -3.36 -1.35 7.01
N ARG A 59 -2.85 -0.30 7.65
CA ARG A 59 -3.50 1.01 7.63
C ARG A 59 -3.59 1.62 6.23
N ILE A 60 -2.54 1.47 5.41
CA ILE A 60 -2.54 1.94 4.02
C ILE A 60 -3.53 1.11 3.20
N VAL A 61 -3.49 -0.22 3.30
CA VAL A 61 -4.38 -1.10 2.55
C VAL A 61 -5.84 -0.80 2.90
N ASP A 62 -6.19 -0.83 4.18
CA ASP A 62 -7.57 -0.61 4.65
C ASP A 62 -8.03 0.83 4.40
N GLY A 63 -7.13 1.81 4.47
CA GLY A 63 -7.44 3.20 4.18
C GLY A 63 -7.93 3.42 2.75
N LEU A 64 -7.43 2.63 1.78
CA LEU A 64 -7.88 2.71 0.39
C LEU A 64 -9.35 2.30 0.23
N LYS A 65 -9.92 1.53 1.16
CA LYS A 65 -11.34 1.17 1.11
C LYS A 65 -12.27 2.39 0.97
N GLY A 66 -11.90 3.53 1.55
CA GLY A 66 -12.68 4.77 1.45
C GLY A 66 -12.66 5.44 0.07
N TYR A 67 -11.79 4.99 -0.83
CA TYR A 67 -11.52 5.60 -2.14
C TYR A 67 -12.06 4.78 -3.32
N PHE A 68 -12.57 3.59 -3.05
CA PHE A 68 -13.07 2.66 -4.06
C PHE A 68 -14.48 2.20 -3.68
N SER A 69 -15.28 1.84 -4.69
CA SER A 69 -16.54 1.17 -4.46
C SER A 69 -16.33 -0.23 -3.88
N GLU A 70 -17.36 -0.78 -3.21
CA GLU A 70 -17.26 -2.07 -2.52
C GLU A 70 -16.97 -3.24 -3.46
N ASP A 71 -17.33 -3.13 -4.74
CA ASP A 71 -17.06 -4.11 -5.79
C ASP A 71 -15.65 -4.00 -6.37
N VAL A 72 -15.02 -2.82 -6.35
CA VAL A 72 -13.68 -2.59 -6.93
C VAL A 72 -12.57 -2.79 -5.89
N TYR A 73 -12.80 -2.41 -4.63
CA TYR A 73 -11.79 -2.47 -3.58
C TYR A 73 -11.15 -3.87 -3.38
N PRO A 74 -11.89 -5.00 -3.45
CA PRO A 74 -11.30 -6.33 -3.31
C PRO A 74 -10.15 -6.60 -4.30
N ASP A 75 -10.32 -6.17 -5.56
CA ASP A 75 -9.30 -6.35 -6.60
C ASP A 75 -8.07 -5.46 -6.35
N ILE A 76 -8.29 -4.21 -5.92
CA ILE A 76 -7.22 -3.29 -5.54
C ILE A 76 -6.41 -3.85 -4.36
N ARG A 77 -7.12 -4.36 -3.34
CA ARG A 77 -6.52 -5.00 -2.17
C ARG A 77 -5.71 -6.24 -2.56
N GLU A 78 -6.25 -7.10 -3.42
CA GLU A 78 -5.54 -8.28 -3.91
C GLU A 78 -4.26 -7.89 -4.67
N LYS A 79 -4.32 -6.91 -5.57
CA LYS A 79 -3.15 -6.40 -6.31
C LYS A 79 -2.04 -5.96 -5.37
N LEU A 80 -2.36 -5.20 -4.32
CA LEU A 80 -1.39 -4.75 -3.32
C LEU A 80 -0.81 -5.90 -2.51
N ILE A 81 -1.64 -6.87 -2.10
CA ILE A 81 -1.18 -8.05 -1.36
C ILE A 81 -0.23 -8.87 -2.24
N ARG A 82 -0.58 -9.13 -3.50
CA ARG A 82 0.26 -9.88 -4.45
C ARG A 82 1.60 -9.18 -4.71
N ALA A 83 1.58 -7.85 -4.90
CA ALA A 83 2.78 -7.03 -5.00
C ALA A 83 3.69 -7.16 -3.77
N SER A 84 3.10 -7.27 -2.57
CA SER A 84 3.85 -7.46 -1.31
C SER A 84 4.61 -8.80 -1.25
N PHE A 85 4.21 -9.77 -2.07
CA PHE A 85 4.84 -11.09 -2.19
C PHE A 85 5.67 -11.24 -3.48
N GLY A 86 6.03 -10.13 -4.13
CA GLY A 86 6.90 -10.13 -5.31
C GLY A 86 6.22 -10.56 -6.61
N VAL A 87 4.89 -10.63 -6.63
CA VAL A 87 4.13 -10.94 -7.84
C VAL A 87 3.89 -9.66 -8.62
N GLU A 88 4.51 -9.55 -9.81
CA GLU A 88 4.24 -8.45 -10.73
C GLU A 88 2.76 -8.50 -11.18
N VAL A 89 2.08 -7.36 -11.06
CA VAL A 89 0.64 -7.15 -11.33
C VAL A 89 0.45 -6.01 -12.30
#